data_AF-A0A950T310-F1
#
_entry.id   AF-A0A950T310-F1
#
_cell.length_a   1.000
_cell.length_b   1.000
_cell.length_c   1.000
_cell.angle_alpha   90.00
_cell.angle_beta   90.00
_cell.angle_gamma   90.00
#
_symmetry.space_group_name_H-M   'P 1'
#
loop_
_entity.id
_entity.type
_entity.pdbx_description
1 polymer ?
#
loop_
_entity_poly.entity_id
_entity_poly.type
_entity_poly.pdbx_seq_one_letter_code
_entity_poly.pdbx_strand_id
1 'polypeptide(L)'
;MLASATWSLDGVASITLAPSSEILPPHPRNGILQVWLELGGNGVALSFAPLMLMIRHAFRLPAWRCRLVQALIAGTVAAAAAVGLVSFGIWQEWFISGLFVTAAVVVLAARQSAASASGVASSDKRRGRA
;
A
#
# COMPACT_ATOMS: atom_id res chain seq x y z
N MET A 1 -25.82 20.36 -6.89
CA MET A 1 -27.10 20.18 -6.17
C MET A 1 -28.18 20.87 -6.99
N LEU A 2 -28.95 20.11 -7.76
CA LEU A 2 -30.14 20.62 -8.44
C LEU A 2 -31.32 19.80 -7.93
N ALA A 3 -32.08 20.38 -7.00
CA ALA A 3 -33.36 19.82 -6.58
C ALA A 3 -34.38 20.19 -7.66
N SER A 4 -34.90 19.20 -8.40
CA SER A 4 -36.06 19.41 -9.24
C SER A 4 -37.32 19.18 -8.41
N ALA A 5 -38.03 20.26 -8.09
CA ALA A 5 -39.35 20.20 -7.47
C ALA A 5 -40.39 19.84 -8.55
N THR A 6 -40.94 18.63 -8.50
CA THR A 6 -42.08 18.25 -9.33
C THR A 6 -43.36 18.45 -8.52
N TRP A 7 -44.19 19.40 -8.95
CA TRP A 7 -45.50 19.65 -8.33
C TRP A 7 -46.50 18.58 -8.79
N SER A 8 -47.13 17.89 -7.85
CA SER A 8 -48.24 16.97 -8.09
C SER A 8 -49.57 17.68 -7.85
N LEU A 9 -50.61 17.31 -8.62
CA LEU A 9 -51.90 18.04 -8.73
C LEU A 9 -52.80 17.96 -7.48
N ASP A 10 -52.37 17.24 -6.44
CA ASP A 10 -53.07 17.02 -5.18
C ASP A 10 -52.71 18.04 -4.08
N GLY A 11 -51.84 19.03 -4.38
CA GLY A 11 -51.55 20.16 -3.48
C GLY A 11 -50.77 19.79 -2.20
N VAL A 12 -50.47 18.51 -2.01
CA VAL A 12 -49.58 18.02 -0.97
C VAL A 12 -48.17 18.00 -1.55
N ALA A 13 -47.25 18.75 -0.96
CA ALA A 13 -45.83 18.59 -1.25
C ALA A 13 -45.40 17.21 -0.75
N SER A 14 -45.47 16.20 -1.60
CA SER A 14 -44.87 14.90 -1.32
C SER A 14 -43.36 15.05 -1.37
N ILE A 15 -42.72 15.13 -0.21
CA ILE A 15 -41.28 14.88 -0.12
C ILE A 15 -41.12 13.38 -0.41
N THR A 16 -40.97 13.03 -1.68
CA THR A 16 -40.41 11.75 -2.06
C THR A 16 -38.97 11.78 -1.57
N LEU A 17 -38.76 11.33 -0.33
CA LEU A 17 -37.48 10.80 0.09
C LEU A 17 -37.26 9.62 -0.85
N ALA A 18 -36.65 9.88 -2.01
CA ALA A 18 -35.97 8.82 -2.75
C ALA A 18 -35.21 8.07 -1.67
N PRO A 19 -35.42 6.74 -1.49
CA PRO A 19 -34.72 6.03 -0.46
C PRO A 19 -33.26 6.38 -0.65
N SER A 20 -32.70 7.16 0.28
CA SER A 20 -31.29 7.46 0.31
C SER A 20 -30.67 6.11 0.63
N SER A 21 -30.43 5.35 -0.43
CA SER A 21 -29.78 4.05 -0.44
C SER A 21 -28.29 4.25 -0.13
N GLU A 22 -28.01 4.98 0.94
CA GLU A 22 -26.74 5.11 1.63
C GLU A 22 -26.94 4.67 3.09
N ILE A 23 -27.71 3.60 3.30
CA ILE A 23 -27.75 2.85 4.57
C ILE A 23 -26.54 1.89 4.68
N LEU A 24 -25.61 1.91 3.72
CA LEU A 24 -24.25 1.48 4.01
C LEU A 24 -23.47 2.70 4.53
N PRO A 25 -22.94 2.67 5.77
CA PRO A 25 -21.90 3.60 6.19
C PRO A 25 -20.83 3.68 5.09
N PRO A 26 -20.22 4.85 4.83
CA PRO A 26 -19.16 4.97 3.83
C PRO A 26 -18.12 3.87 4.13
N HIS A 27 -17.89 3.03 3.12
CA HIS A 27 -17.07 1.82 3.14
C HIS A 27 -15.87 1.93 4.09
N PRO A 28 -15.53 0.90 4.89
CA PRO A 28 -14.43 0.95 5.83
C PRO A 28 -13.15 1.51 5.17
N ARG A 29 -12.62 2.60 5.72
CA ARG A 29 -11.34 3.23 5.35
C ARG A 29 -10.12 2.35 5.68
N ASN A 30 -10.37 1.10 6.03
CA ASN A 30 -9.39 0.14 6.50
C ASN A 30 -9.37 -1.02 5.51
N GLY A 31 -8.33 -1.06 4.69
CA GLY A 31 -8.14 -2.04 3.64
C GLY A 31 -8.10 -3.49 4.15
N ILE A 32 -7.70 -3.73 5.41
CA ILE A 32 -7.71 -5.09 5.99
C ILE A 32 -9.14 -5.58 6.19
N LEU A 33 -10.01 -4.72 6.74
CA LEU A 33 -11.43 -5.02 6.91
C LEU A 33 -12.10 -5.21 5.55
N GLN A 34 -11.71 -4.43 4.54
CA GLN A 34 -12.20 -4.61 3.18
C GLN A 34 -11.84 -5.99 2.61
N VAL A 35 -10.56 -6.38 2.66
CA VAL A 35 -10.12 -7.70 2.18
C VAL A 35 -10.84 -8.82 2.93
N TRP A 36 -11.08 -8.65 4.23
CA TRP A 36 -11.78 -9.63 5.03
C TRP A 36 -13.27 -9.75 4.62
N LEU A 37 -13.96 -8.65 4.40
CA LEU A 37 -15.38 -8.68 4.00
C LEU A 37 -15.56 -9.25 2.59
N GLU A 38 -14.64 -8.96 1.67
CA GLU A 38 -14.74 -9.38 0.27
C GLU A 38 -14.22 -10.81 0.01
N LEU A 39 -13.15 -11.24 0.69
CA LEU A 39 -12.49 -12.53 0.43
C LEU A 39 -12.47 -13.48 1.66
N GLY A 40 -13.04 -13.04 2.79
CA GLY A 40 -13.01 -13.80 4.04
C GLY A 40 -11.63 -13.85 4.71
N GLY A 41 -11.53 -14.60 5.81
CA GLY A 41 -10.27 -14.75 6.55
C GLY A 41 -9.15 -15.40 5.72
N ASN A 42 -9.52 -16.28 4.78
CA ASN A 42 -8.58 -16.90 3.86
C ASN A 42 -7.97 -15.87 2.91
N GLY A 43 -8.76 -14.92 2.40
CA GLY A 43 -8.26 -13.83 1.58
C GLY A 43 -7.22 -12.97 2.30
N VAL A 44 -7.50 -12.59 3.55
CA VAL A 44 -6.54 -11.84 4.38
C VAL A 44 -5.23 -12.61 4.53
N ALA A 45 -5.29 -13.91 4.85
CA ALA A 45 -4.10 -14.73 4.98
C ALA A 45 -3.32 -14.81 3.65
N LEU A 46 -3.99 -15.07 2.53
CA LEU A 46 -3.38 -15.17 1.21
C LEU A 46 -2.78 -13.85 0.71
N SER A 47 -3.38 -12.71 1.05
CA SER A 47 -2.87 -11.39 0.64
C SER A 47 -1.70 -10.91 1.52
N PHE A 48 -1.82 -11.02 2.86
CA PHE A 48 -0.85 -10.40 3.77
C PHE A 48 0.27 -11.35 4.24
N ALA A 49 0.04 -12.66 4.34
CA ALA A 49 1.08 -13.60 4.76
C ALA A 49 2.32 -13.60 3.83
N PRO A 50 2.19 -13.70 2.49
CA PRO A 50 3.36 -13.66 1.62
C PRO A 50 4.09 -12.31 1.69
N LEU A 51 3.37 -11.21 1.86
CA LEU A 51 3.96 -9.88 2.02
C LEU A 51 4.80 -9.80 3.31
N MET A 52 4.27 -10.28 4.44
CA MET A 52 5.00 -10.32 5.71
C MET A 52 6.24 -11.22 5.65
N LEU A 53 6.12 -12.38 4.99
CA LEU A 53 7.26 -13.27 4.77
C LEU A 53 8.33 -12.58 3.91
N MET A 54 7.94 -11.92 2.82
CA MET A 54 8.87 -11.21 1.93
C MET A 54 9.62 -10.11 2.68
N ILE A 55 8.93 -9.30 3.49
CA ILE A 55 9.55 -8.27 4.33
C ILE A 55 10.51 -8.89 5.35
N ARG A 56 10.09 -9.95 6.05
CA ARG A 56 10.95 -10.67 7.01
C ARG A 56 12.20 -11.25 6.35
N HIS A 57 12.08 -11.79 5.14
CA HIS A 57 13.22 -12.28 4.37
C HIS A 57 14.13 -11.13 3.97
N ALA A 58 13.59 -10.00 3.49
CA ALA A 58 14.37 -8.84 3.12
C ALA A 58 15.25 -8.31 4.27
N PHE A 59 14.76 -8.30 5.51
CA PHE A 59 15.57 -7.90 6.67
C PHE A 59 16.70 -8.88 7.03
N ARG A 60 16.64 -10.14 6.57
CA ARG A 60 17.62 -11.20 6.89
C ARG A 60 18.69 -11.37 5.83
N LEU A 61 18.44 -10.97 4.58
CA LEU A 61 19.40 -11.15 3.50
C LEU A 61 20.63 -10.25 3.69
N PRO A 62 21.87 -10.79 3.63
CA PRO A 62 23.09 -9.99 3.79
C PRO A 62 23.18 -8.80 2.82
N ALA A 63 22.73 -8.98 1.59
CA ALA A 63 22.73 -7.93 0.56
C ALA A 63 21.80 -6.74 0.88
N TRP A 64 20.93 -6.88 1.89
CA TRP A 64 19.89 -5.91 2.27
C TRP A 64 20.13 -5.35 3.67
N ARG A 65 21.21 -5.74 4.37
CA ARG A 65 21.55 -5.29 5.73
C ARG A 65 22.13 -3.87 5.80
N CYS A 66 22.20 -3.15 4.68
CA CYS A 66 22.56 -1.74 4.70
C CYS A 66 21.52 -0.95 5.48
N ARG A 67 21.96 -0.12 6.44
CA ARG A 67 21.08 0.67 7.32
C ARG A 67 20.10 1.54 6.52
N LEU A 68 20.56 2.13 5.41
CA LEU A 68 19.72 2.92 4.51
C LEU A 68 18.61 2.08 3.89
N VAL A 69 18.95 0.90 3.36
CA VAL A 69 17.99 -0.01 2.71
C VAL A 69 16.94 -0.51 3.71
N GLN A 70 17.37 -0.85 4.94
CA GLN A 70 16.45 -1.24 6.00
C GLN A 70 15.49 -0.11 6.41
N ALA A 71 16.00 1.13 6.49
CA ALA A 71 15.17 2.30 6.77
C ALA A 71 14.17 2.57 5.64
N LEU A 72 14.57 2.40 4.38
CA LEU A 72 13.68 2.51 3.23
C LEU A 72 12.56 1.46 3.28
N ILE A 73 12.89 0.18 3.52
CA ILE A 73 11.88 -0.89 3.65
C ILE A 73 10.90 -0.56 4.78
N ALA A 74 11.41 -0.24 5.97
CA ALA A 74 10.57 0.07 7.12
C ALA A 74 9.66 1.29 6.86
N GLY A 75 10.22 2.35 6.27
CA GLY A 75 9.49 3.57 5.93
C GLY A 75 8.40 3.32 4.89
N THR A 76 8.71 2.60 3.81
CA THR A 76 7.74 2.25 2.77
C THR A 76 6.61 1.38 3.33
N VAL A 77 6.94 0.37 4.15
CA VAL A 77 5.93 -0.50 4.78
C VAL A 77 5.04 0.30 5.74
N ALA A 78 5.62 1.17 6.57
CA ALA A 78 4.86 2.01 7.49
C ALA A 78 3.95 2.99 6.74
N ALA A 79 4.44 3.64 5.69
CA ALA A 79 3.65 4.53 4.86
C ALA A 79 2.51 3.79 4.14
N ALA A 80 2.80 2.63 3.55
CA ALA A 80 1.80 1.78 2.90
C ALA A 80 0.70 1.33 3.88
N ALA A 81 1.10 0.92 5.09
CA ALA A 81 0.15 0.55 6.14
C ALA A 81 -0.69 1.74 6.57
N ALA A 82 -0.09 2.91 6.81
CA ALA A 82 -0.80 4.12 7.21
C ALA A 82 -1.84 4.53 6.16
N VAL A 83 -1.48 4.56 4.88
CA VAL A 83 -2.43 4.88 3.79
C VAL A 83 -3.52 3.82 3.68
N GLY A 84 -3.16 2.53 3.73
CA GLY A 84 -4.10 1.43 3.62
C GLY A 84 -5.06 1.29 4.81
N LEU A 85 -4.73 1.83 5.99
CA LEU A 85 -5.55 1.76 7.19
C LEU A 85 -6.45 2.99 7.40
N VAL A 86 -6.13 4.13 6.78
CA VAL A 86 -6.74 5.43 7.12
C VAL A 86 -7.46 6.09 5.94
N SER A 87 -7.05 5.84 4.70
CA SER A 87 -7.46 6.69 3.58
C SER A 87 -8.62 6.11 2.76
N PHE A 88 -8.39 5.02 2.02
CA PHE A 88 -9.31 4.53 0.99
C PHE A 88 -9.26 3.01 0.87
N GLY A 89 -10.11 2.44 0.01
CA GLY A 89 -10.12 1.00 -0.23
C GLY A 89 -8.82 0.47 -0.83
N ILE A 90 -8.48 -0.79 -0.58
CA ILE A 90 -7.18 -1.35 -0.97
C ILE A 90 -7.04 -1.57 -2.49
N TRP A 91 -8.16 -1.66 -3.20
CA TRP A 91 -8.21 -1.95 -4.65
C TRP A 91 -7.99 -0.76 -5.56
N GLN A 92 -7.68 0.40 -4.98
CA GLN A 92 -7.44 1.59 -5.76
C GLN A 92 -6.20 1.41 -6.65
N GLU A 93 -6.38 1.54 -7.96
CA GLU A 93 -5.33 1.31 -8.95
C GLU A 93 -4.07 2.14 -8.67
N TRP A 94 -4.26 3.41 -8.31
CA TRP A 94 -3.17 4.32 -7.97
C TRP A 94 -2.37 3.88 -6.73
N PHE A 95 -3.04 3.25 -5.76
CA PHE A 95 -2.40 2.75 -4.55
C PHE A 95 -1.57 1.53 -4.87
N ILE A 96 -2.15 0.55 -5.58
CA ILE A 96 -1.45 -0.66 -6.02
C ILE A 96 -0.25 -0.29 -6.90
N SER A 97 -0.41 0.62 -7.86
CA SER A 97 0.71 1.08 -8.70
C SER A 97 1.80 1.77 -7.87
N GLY A 98 1.42 2.58 -6.88
CA GLY A 98 2.35 3.25 -5.97
C GLY A 98 3.17 2.25 -5.13
N LEU A 99 2.56 1.16 -4.67
CA LEU A 99 3.27 0.08 -3.97
C LEU A 99 4.33 -0.57 -4.86
N PHE A 100 4.00 -0.85 -6.13
CA PHE A 100 4.98 -1.42 -7.07
C PHE A 100 6.12 -0.46 -7.39
N VAL A 101 5.82 0.82 -7.60
CA VAL A 101 6.83 1.85 -7.87
C VAL A 101 7.78 2.00 -6.68
N THR A 102 7.24 2.12 -5.47
CA THR A 102 8.07 2.24 -4.25
C THR A 102 8.88 0.98 -3.99
N ALA A 103 8.32 -0.22 -4.18
CA ALA A 103 9.06 -1.47 -4.10
C ALA A 103 10.22 -1.52 -5.10
N ALA A 104 10.01 -1.09 -6.35
CA ALA A 104 11.06 -1.04 -7.36
C ALA A 104 12.20 -0.08 -6.95
N VAL A 105 11.87 1.09 -6.39
CA VAL A 105 12.86 2.05 -5.88
C VAL A 105 13.68 1.44 -4.73
N VAL A 106 13.05 0.74 -3.79
CA VAL A 106 13.74 0.05 -2.68
C VAL A 106 14.70 -1.02 -3.22
N VAL A 107 14.26 -1.83 -4.19
CA VAL A 107 15.10 -2.85 -4.83
C VAL A 107 16.29 -2.22 -5.55
N LEU A 108 16.09 -1.12 -6.28
CA LEU A 108 17.16 -0.40 -6.96
C LEU A 108 18.17 0.18 -5.96
N ALA A 109 17.70 0.77 -4.86
CA ALA A 109 18.57 1.28 -3.81
C ALA A 109 19.41 0.15 -3.15
N ALA A 110 18.81 -1.02 -2.93
CA ALA A 110 19.51 -2.20 -2.40
C ALA A 110 20.60 -2.69 -3.35
N ARG A 111 20.30 -2.77 -4.66
CA ARG A 111 21.27 -3.17 -5.69
C ARG A 111 22.44 -2.21 -5.81
N GLN A 112 22.18 -0.89 -5.77
CA GLN A 112 23.22 0.13 -5.80
C GLN A 112 24.13 0.04 -4.56
N SER A 113 23.54 -0.19 -3.39
CA SER A 113 24.31 -0.34 -2.14
C SER A 113 25.27 -1.55 -2.21
N ALA A 114 24.80 -2.68 -2.78
CA ALA A 114 25.64 -3.86 -2.97
C ALA A 114 26.74 -3.64 -4.03
N ALA A 115 26.42 -2.97 -5.14
CA ALA A 115 27.39 -2.64 -6.18
C ALA A 115 28.53 -1.74 -5.66
N SER A 116 28.20 -0.69 -4.92
CA SER A 116 29.18 0.22 -4.30
C SER A 116 30.11 -0.51 -3.34
N ALA A 117 29.61 -1.45 -2.54
CA ALA A 117 30.43 -2.25 -1.63
C ALA A 117 31.44 -3.15 -2.39
N SER A 118 31.02 -3.75 -3.50
CA SER A 118 31.91 -4.57 -4.34
C SER A 118 33.00 -3.76 -5.05
N GLY A 119 32.68 -2.53 -5.48
CA GLY A 119 33.64 -1.62 -6.10
C GLY A 119 34.76 -1.21 -5.15
N VAL A 120 34.42 -0.87 -3.90
CA VAL A 120 35.40 -0.53 -2.84
C VAL A 120 36.38 -1.68 -2.59
N ALA A 121 35.88 -2.91 -2.43
CA ALA A 121 36.72 -4.08 -2.19
C ALA A 121 37.71 -4.36 -3.34
N SER A 122 37.30 -4.11 -4.59
CA SER A 122 38.17 -4.28 -5.77
C SER A 122 39.27 -3.22 -5.86
N SER A 123 38.97 -1.98 -5.47
CA SER A 123 39.92 -0.87 -5.44
C SER A 123 40.97 -1.06 -4.35
N ASP A 124 40.57 -1.53 -3.17
CA ASP A 124 41.45 -1.78 -2.04
C ASP A 124 42.49 -2.88 -2.35
N LYS A 125 42.04 -3.98 -2.96
CA LYS A 125 42.91 -5.07 -3.43
C LYS A 125 43.95 -4.62 -4.47
N ARG A 126 43.64 -3.60 -5.29
CA ARG A 126 44.61 -3.01 -6.25
C ARG A 126 45.65 -2.14 -5.56
N ARG A 127 45.28 -1.43 -4.49
CA ARG A 127 46.20 -0.54 -3.75
C ARG A 127 47.21 -1.32 -2.90
N GLY A 128 46.83 -2.44 -2.30
CA GLY A 128 47.74 -3.27 -1.50
C GLY A 128 48.73 -4.15 -2.29
N ARG A 129 48.78 -4.03 -3.61
CA ARG A 129 49.71 -4.79 -4.49
C ARG A 129 50.79 -3.92 -5.15
N ALA A 130 50.80 -2.62 -4.87
CA ALA A 130 51.87 -1.69 -5.27
C ALA A 130 52.85 -1.50 -4.12
#